data_AF-A0A3A2Z8J5-F1
#
_entry.id   AF-A0A3A2Z8J5-F1
#
_cell.length_a   1.000
_cell.length_b   1.000
_cell.length_c   1.000
_cell.angle_alpha   90.00
_cell.angle_beta   90.00
_cell.angle_gamma   90.00
#
_symmetry.space_group_name_H-M   'P 1'
#
loop_
_entity.id
_entity.type
_entity.pdbx_description
1 polymer ?
#
loop_
_entity_poly.entity_id
_entity_poly.type
_entity_poly.pdbx_seq_one_letter_code
_entity_poly.pdbx_strand_id
1 'polypeptide(L)'
;MDTGLAAAMIEAPLDLQKNLIVPDNHYEVCKAGGTPISGNAAGNTQDYYDLAGANVSPPPLPAGFTPRGIVALVFSCIAAVLGLASIVWYGLAPITGK
;
A
#
# COMPACT_ATOMS: atom_id res chain seq x y z
N MET A 1 1.76 7.30 -5.93
CA MET A 1 0.68 7.65 -4.97
C MET A 1 0.13 6.39 -4.31
N ASP A 2 0.93 5.32 -4.26
CA ASP A 2 0.44 3.94 -4.17
C ASP A 2 0.04 3.53 -2.75
N THR A 3 0.42 4.33 -1.76
CA THR A 3 0.05 4.17 -0.35
C THR A 3 -1.17 5.01 0.05
N GLY A 4 -1.79 5.74 -0.89
CA GLY A 4 -2.96 6.57 -0.61
C GLY A 4 -2.68 7.85 0.16
N LEU A 5 -1.41 8.27 0.32
CA LEU A 5 -1.06 9.53 0.97
C LEU A 5 -1.27 10.72 0.01
N ALA A 6 -2.53 11.06 -0.21
CA ALA A 6 -2.96 12.20 -1.01
C ALA A 6 -4.28 12.76 -0.45
N ALA A 7 -4.53 14.04 -0.66
CA ALA A 7 -5.79 14.68 -0.35
C ALA A 7 -6.22 15.55 -1.53
N ALA A 8 -7.51 15.51 -1.87
CA ALA A 8 -8.11 16.39 -2.86
C ALA A 8 -8.87 17.49 -2.14
N MET A 9 -8.49 18.75 -2.39
CA MET A 9 -9.19 19.91 -1.86
C MET A 9 -10.16 20.42 -2.91
N ILE A 10 -11.46 20.40 -2.60
CA ILE A 10 -12.52 20.90 -3.49
C ILE A 10 -12.88 22.31 -3.02
N GLU A 11 -12.48 23.32 -3.79
CA GLU A 11 -12.75 24.71 -3.49
C GLU A 11 -14.03 25.19 -4.17
N ALA A 12 -14.81 26.03 -3.47
CA ALA A 12 -16.02 26.67 -3.97
C ALA A 12 -16.96 25.73 -4.79
N PRO A 13 -17.41 24.59 -4.21
CA PRO A 13 -18.14 23.56 -4.95
C PRO A 13 -19.44 24.06 -5.59
N LEU A 14 -20.10 25.05 -4.99
CA LEU A 14 -21.33 25.64 -5.51
C LEU A 14 -21.09 26.51 -6.74
N ASP A 15 -19.90 27.12 -6.85
CA ASP A 15 -19.56 27.94 -8.02
C ASP A 15 -18.99 27.08 -9.15
N LEU A 16 -18.27 26.00 -8.81
CA LEU A 16 -17.89 24.97 -9.77
C LEU A 16 -19.12 24.40 -10.48
N GLN A 17 -20.18 24.04 -9.74
CA GLN A 17 -21.39 23.46 -10.36
C GLN A 17 -22.08 24.38 -11.37
N LYS A 18 -21.92 25.71 -11.27
CA LYS A 18 -22.54 26.68 -12.19
C LYS A 18 -21.71 26.91 -13.44
N ASN A 19 -20.39 26.84 -13.32
CA ASN A 19 -19.45 27.31 -14.35
C ASN A 19 -18.65 26.17 -15.01
N LEU A 20 -18.52 25.03 -14.35
CA LEU A 20 -17.75 23.91 -14.85
C LEU A 20 -18.59 23.12 -15.86
N ILE A 21 -18.15 23.13 -17.11
CA ILE A 21 -18.73 22.32 -18.18
C ILE A 21 -17.82 21.12 -18.40
N VAL A 22 -18.28 19.94 -17.98
CA VAL A 22 -17.58 18.68 -18.23
C VAL A 22 -17.94 18.19 -19.63
N PRO A 23 -16.96 17.92 -20.52
CA PRO A 23 -17.25 17.43 -21.87
C PRO A 23 -17.96 16.07 -21.84
N ASP A 24 -18.92 15.87 -22.75
CA ASP A 24 -19.71 14.63 -22.83
C ASP A 24 -18.85 13.37 -22.93
N ASN A 25 -17.75 13.45 -23.69
CA ASN A 25 -16.81 12.35 -23.85
C ASN A 25 -16.23 11.86 -22.51
N HIS A 26 -16.05 12.72 -21.51
CA HIS A 26 -15.57 12.31 -20.20
C HIS A 26 -16.57 11.36 -19.51
N TYR A 27 -17.87 11.67 -19.61
CA TYR A 27 -18.92 10.81 -19.08
C TYR A 27 -19.02 9.48 -19.84
N GLU A 28 -18.81 9.49 -21.16
CA GLU A 28 -18.76 8.28 -21.97
C GLU A 28 -17.62 7.34 -21.55
N VAL A 29 -16.43 7.90 -21.30
CA VAL A 29 -15.28 7.12 -20.81
C VAL A 29 -15.57 6.52 -19.43
N CYS A 30 -16.16 7.29 -18.50
CA CYS A 30 -16.55 6.77 -17.19
C CYS A 30 -17.57 5.62 -17.30
N LYS A 31 -18.59 5.77 -18.17
CA LYS A 31 -19.59 4.72 -18.43
C LYS A 31 -18.96 3.47 -19.02
N ALA A 32 -18.07 3.62 -20.00
CA ALA A 32 -17.36 2.49 -20.60
C ALA A 32 -16.46 1.75 -19.60
N GLY A 33 -15.89 2.48 -18.62
CA GLY A 33 -15.09 1.92 -17.52
C GLY A 33 -15.91 1.37 -16.35
N GLY A 34 -17.24 1.48 -16.36
CA GLY A 34 -18.09 1.09 -15.23
C GLY A 34 -17.97 1.99 -14.01
N THR A 35 -17.42 3.20 -14.16
CA THR A 35 -17.25 4.16 -13.08
C THR A 35 -18.52 5.01 -12.92
N PRO A 36 -19.16 5.04 -11.74
CA PRO A 36 -20.33 5.88 -11.51
C PRO A 36 -19.96 7.36 -11.60
N ILE A 37 -20.83 8.15 -12.25
CA ILE A 37 -20.65 9.61 -12.48
C ILE A 37 -21.41 10.48 -11.48
N SER A 38 -22.17 9.84 -10.58
CA SER A 38 -22.96 10.48 -9.54
C SER A 38 -22.92 9.63 -8.27
N GLY A 39 -23.10 10.27 -7.12
CA GLY A 39 -23.05 9.62 -5.81
C GLY A 39 -21.75 9.86 -5.05
N ASN A 40 -21.61 9.21 -3.90
CA ASN A 40 -20.42 9.26 -3.05
C ASN A 40 -19.33 8.27 -3.52
N ALA A 41 -18.32 8.00 -2.69
CA ALA A 41 -17.21 7.08 -3.02
C ALA A 41 -17.62 5.62 -3.31
N ALA A 42 -18.86 5.24 -2.94
CA ALA A 42 -19.46 3.94 -3.27
C ALA A 42 -20.49 4.03 -4.42
N GLY A 43 -20.75 5.21 -4.97
CA GLY A 43 -21.80 5.44 -5.97
C GLY A 43 -23.21 5.56 -5.41
N ASN A 44 -23.39 5.77 -4.10
CA ASN A 44 -24.70 5.94 -3.49
C ASN A 44 -25.24 7.36 -3.73
N THR A 45 -26.47 7.47 -4.26
CA THR A 45 -27.16 8.74 -4.55
C THR A 45 -28.35 9.04 -3.62
N GLN A 46 -28.75 8.08 -2.78
CA GLN A 46 -29.88 8.24 -1.85
C GLN A 46 -29.40 8.66 -0.47
N ASP A 47 -28.39 7.95 0.05
CA ASP A 47 -27.69 8.30 1.28
C ASP A 47 -26.21 8.54 0.98
N TYR A 48 -25.82 9.80 0.94
CA TYR A 48 -24.44 10.17 0.66
C TYR A 48 -23.46 9.81 1.79
N TYR A 49 -23.94 9.48 2.99
CA TYR A 49 -23.09 9.08 4.12
C TYR A 49 -22.82 7.57 4.16
N ASP A 50 -23.59 6.77 3.44
CA ASP A 50 -23.38 5.33 3.35
C ASP A 50 -22.26 5.00 2.35
N LEU A 51 -21.09 4.65 2.89
CA LEU A 51 -19.89 4.28 2.14
C LEU A 51 -19.74 2.76 1.97
N ALA A 52 -20.79 1.97 2.21
CA ALA A 52 -20.75 0.53 1.99
C ALA A 52 -20.41 0.22 0.52
N GLY A 53 -19.30 -0.48 0.31
CA GLY A 53 -18.79 -0.81 -1.04
C GLY A 53 -17.74 0.16 -1.58
N ALA A 54 -17.43 1.25 -0.87
CA ALA A 54 -16.30 2.12 -1.24
C ALA A 54 -14.96 1.35 -1.12
N ASN A 55 -13.99 1.73 -1.95
CA ASN A 55 -12.63 1.20 -1.84
C ASN A 55 -12.00 1.65 -0.52
N VAL A 56 -11.53 0.69 0.28
CA VAL A 56 -10.86 0.93 1.56
C VAL A 56 -9.44 0.38 1.54
N SER A 57 -8.57 1.00 2.33
CA SER A 57 -7.23 0.46 2.56
C SER A 57 -7.35 -0.95 3.14
N PRO A 58 -6.44 -1.88 2.77
CA PRO A 58 -6.26 -3.12 3.51
C PRO A 58 -6.06 -2.83 5.01
N PRO A 59 -6.47 -3.76 5.88
CA PRO A 59 -6.29 -3.60 7.32
C PRO A 59 -4.82 -3.38 7.66
N PRO A 60 -4.53 -2.64 8.74
CA PRO A 60 -3.16 -2.44 9.22
C PRO A 60 -2.45 -3.78 9.42
N LEU A 61 -1.13 -3.77 9.23
CA LEU A 61 -0.30 -4.93 9.54
C LEU A 61 -0.47 -5.31 11.03
N PRO A 62 -0.45 -6.62 11.36
CA PRO A 62 -0.53 -7.05 12.75
C PRO A 62 0.60 -6.42 13.57
N ALA A 63 0.29 -6.08 14.82
CA ALA A 63 1.29 -5.50 15.71
C ALA A 63 2.41 -6.53 16.00
N GLY A 64 3.66 -6.10 15.84
CA GLY A 64 4.84 -6.89 16.16
C GLY A 64 5.16 -8.00 15.14
N PHE A 65 6.06 -8.91 15.54
CA PHE A 65 6.49 -10.03 14.69
C PHE A 65 5.48 -11.17 14.73
N THR A 66 5.14 -11.72 13.56
CA THR A 66 4.46 -13.01 13.48
C THR A 66 5.38 -14.13 14.00
N PRO A 67 4.86 -15.28 14.46
CA PRO A 67 5.69 -16.41 14.88
C PRO A 67 6.69 -16.84 13.81
N ARG A 68 6.29 -16.79 12.52
CA ARG A 68 7.17 -17.05 11.38
C ARG A 68 8.30 -16.03 11.28
N GLY A 69 8.01 -14.76 11.55
CA GLY A 69 9.01 -13.69 11.60
C GLY A 69 10.03 -13.89 12.73
N ILE A 70 9.58 -14.30 13.92
CA ILE A 70 10.48 -14.60 15.05
C ILE A 70 11.42 -15.76 14.69
N VAL A 71 10.88 -16.85 14.14
CA VAL A 71 11.69 -18.00 13.71
C VAL A 71 12.71 -17.58 12.66
N ALA A 72 12.30 -16.81 11.65
CA ALA A 72 13.21 -16.32 10.61
C ALA A 72 14.36 -15.47 11.19
N LEU A 73 14.06 -14.60 12.16
CA LEU A 73 15.07 -13.76 12.82
C LEU A 73 16.09 -14.61 13.59
N VAL A 74 15.62 -15.57 14.39
CA VAL A 74 16.50 -16.44 15.20
C VAL A 74 17.46 -17.24 14.31
N PHE A 75 16.96 -17.88 13.25
CA PHE A 75 17.82 -18.64 12.33
C PHE A 75 18.80 -17.75 11.57
N SER A 76 18.40 -16.53 11.22
CA SER A 76 19.30 -15.55 10.61
C SER A 76 20.45 -15.17 11.55
N CYS A 77 20.17 -14.95 12.84
CA CYS A 77 21.19 -14.69 13.85
C CYS A 77 22.14 -15.88 14.03
N ILE A 78 21.61 -17.11 14.09
CA ILE A 78 22.43 -18.33 14.18
C ILE A 78 23.35 -18.46 12.96
N ALA A 79 22.80 -18.30 11.76
CA ALA A 79 23.58 -18.37 10.51
C ALA A 79 24.68 -17.30 10.47
N ALA A 80 24.40 -16.08 10.93
CA ALA A 80 25.39 -15.01 11.01
C ALA A 80 26.55 -15.37 11.96
N VAL A 81 26.24 -15.89 13.15
CA VAL A 81 27.27 -16.30 14.13
C VAL A 81 28.10 -17.47 13.59
N LEU A 82 27.48 -18.48 12.99
CA LEU A 82 28.19 -19.61 12.39
C LEU A 82 29.06 -19.18 11.20
N GLY A 83 28.57 -18.26 10.37
CA GLY A 83 29.35 -17.68 9.27
C GLY A 83 30.58 -16.91 9.77
N LEU A 84 30.44 -16.11 10.83
CA LEU A 84 31.58 -15.42 11.44
C LEU A 84 32.57 -16.41 12.07
N ALA A 85 32.09 -17.44 12.75
CA ALA A 85 32.93 -18.47 13.37
C ALA A 85 33.73 -19.25 12.31
N SER A 86 33.13 -19.58 11.17
CA SER A 86 33.84 -20.29 10.09
C SER A 86 34.94 -19.43 9.47
N ILE A 87 34.70 -18.13 9.25
CA ILE A 87 35.73 -17.20 8.77
C ILE A 87 36.91 -17.15 9.74
N VAL A 88 36.65 -17.04 11.05
CA VAL A 88 37.73 -17.02 12.06
C VAL A 88 38.52 -18.33 12.04
N TRP A 89 37.84 -19.47 11.96
CA TRP A 89 38.49 -20.78 11.93
C TRP A 89 39.44 -20.94 10.74
N TYR A 90 38.97 -20.63 9.53
CA TYR A 90 39.80 -20.72 8.33
C TYR A 90 40.86 -19.61 8.26
N GLY A 91 40.56 -18.41 8.79
CA GLY A 91 41.48 -17.28 8.81
C GLY A 91 42.67 -17.46 9.75
N LEU A 92 42.53 -18.26 10.80
CA LEU A 92 43.60 -18.57 11.76
C LEU A 92 44.38 -19.86 11.42
N ALA A 93 43.98 -20.60 10.37
CA ALA A 93 44.66 -21.83 10.00
C ALA A 93 46.08 -21.54 9.47
N PRO A 94 47.12 -22.24 9.94
CA PRO A 94 48.50 -21.99 9.53
C PRO A 94 48.69 -22.34 8.05
N ILE A 95 49.23 -21.39 7.28
CA ILE A 95 49.57 -21.58 5.88
C ILE A 95 50.82 -22.47 5.82
N THR A 96 50.63 -23.76 5.58
CA THR A 96 51.76 -24.65 5.25
C THR A 96 52.15 -24.40 3.79
N GLY A 97 53.00 -23.39 3.59
CA GLY A 97 53.74 -23.22 2.35
C GLY A 97 54.86 -24.24 2.29
N LYS A 98 55.01 -24.91 1.14
CA LYS A 98 56.22 -25.65 0.81
C LYS A 98 57.38 -24.68 0.60
#